data_AF-A0A7C5L597-F1
#
_entry.id   AF-A0A7C5L597-F1
#
_cell.length_a   1.000
_cell.length_b   1.000
_cell.length_c   1.000
_cell.angle_alpha   90.00
_cell.angle_beta   90.00
_cell.angle_gamma   90.00
#
_symmetry.space_group_name_H-M   'P 1'
#
loop_
_entity.id
_entity.type
_entity.pdbx_description
1 polymer ?
#
loop_
_entity_poly.entity_id
_entity_poly.type
_entity_poly.pdbx_seq_one_letter_code
_entity_poly.pdbx_strand_id
1 'polypeptide(L)'
;MLIVVGCGKEEPGAPTTSVGRVERLWAAIVPDRGETTDYRIPLSFRNTQQFIDWYNAIDLSTAQVKVREDALSPLVAPCCDEFPMSTCCCVCNLSRSAWGLSAYLIQVKGYTADRVQKAVLQWLHFIRPDYYVARALEERGEYLPRYGVSTESSCFTERCERPFYTKTEFRYIGGCGGMDKLIPMRDAG
;
A
#
# COMPACT_ATOMS: atom_id res chain seq x y z
N MET A 1 3.93 46.98 46.71
CA MET A 1 3.76 46.69 45.27
C MET A 1 4.08 45.22 45.07
N LEU A 2 3.07 44.40 44.78
CA LEU A 2 3.17 42.95 44.60
C LEU A 2 3.95 42.63 43.31
N ILE A 3 4.79 41.60 43.34
CA ILE A 3 5.02 40.76 42.15
C ILE A 3 4.79 39.31 42.60
N VAL A 4 3.71 38.75 42.07
CA VAL A 4 3.23 37.39 42.30
C VAL A 4 4.15 36.41 41.57
N VAL A 5 4.61 35.39 42.31
CA VAL A 5 5.28 34.21 41.76
C VAL A 5 4.23 33.34 41.07
N GLY A 6 4.27 33.26 39.75
CA GLY A 6 3.44 32.35 38.96
C GLY A 6 4.17 31.04 38.72
N CYS A 7 3.86 29.99 39.51
CA CYS A 7 4.16 28.61 39.14
C CYS A 7 3.18 28.19 38.04
N GLY A 8 3.60 28.30 36.77
CA GLY A 8 2.93 27.63 35.67
C GLY A 8 3.09 26.12 35.82
N LYS A 9 1.98 25.41 35.99
CA LYS A 9 1.93 23.96 35.74
C LYS A 9 2.05 23.76 34.23
N GLU A 10 3.26 23.49 33.75
CA GLU A 10 3.43 22.80 32.47
C GLU A 10 3.08 21.32 32.69
N GLU A 11 1.98 20.88 32.09
CA GLU A 11 1.74 19.45 31.91
C GLU A 11 2.83 18.88 30.99
N PRO A 12 3.46 17.75 31.33
CA PRO A 12 4.49 17.16 30.47
C PRO A 12 3.81 16.44 29.30
N GLY A 13 3.45 17.21 28.27
CA GLY A 13 3.28 16.67 26.93
C GLY A 13 4.65 16.20 26.43
N ALA A 14 4.94 14.91 26.59
CA ALA A 14 6.21 14.33 26.17
C ALA A 14 6.54 14.75 24.72
N PRO A 15 7.78 15.21 24.44
CA PRO A 15 8.18 15.60 23.10
C PRO A 15 8.06 14.37 22.21
N THR A 16 7.11 14.41 21.27
CA THR A 16 6.90 13.27 20.39
C THR A 16 8.06 13.21 19.42
N THR A 17 8.97 12.27 19.64
CA THR A 17 10.13 12.07 18.76
C THR A 17 9.66 11.83 17.33
N SER A 18 10.47 12.23 16.34
CA SER A 18 10.16 12.00 14.92
C SER A 18 9.93 10.52 14.61
N VAL A 19 10.57 9.62 15.38
CA VAL A 19 10.39 8.16 15.31
C VAL A 19 8.95 7.77 15.70
N GLY A 20 8.48 8.22 16.88
CA GLY A 20 7.12 7.92 17.33
C GLY A 20 6.03 8.53 16.45
N ARG A 21 6.32 9.62 15.74
CA ARG A 21 5.40 10.22 14.75
C ARG A 21 5.20 9.32 13.53
N VAL A 22 6.27 8.73 13.01
CA VAL A 22 6.20 7.84 11.85
C VAL A 22 5.56 6.52 12.20
N GLU A 23 5.88 5.94 13.36
CA GLU A 23 5.24 4.69 13.79
C GLU A 23 3.72 4.80 13.88
N ARG A 24 3.20 5.93 14.37
CA ARG A 24 1.74 6.20 14.35
C ARG A 24 1.19 6.35 12.94
N LEU A 25 1.95 6.96 12.04
CA LEU A 25 1.53 7.10 10.65
C LEU A 25 1.48 5.74 9.96
N TRP A 26 2.46 4.87 10.21
CA TRP A 26 2.46 3.49 9.77
C TRP A 26 1.23 2.75 10.28
N ALA A 27 0.98 2.77 11.60
CA ALA A 27 -0.18 2.10 12.19
C ALA A 27 -1.52 2.65 11.68
N ALA A 28 -1.57 3.92 11.25
CA ALA A 28 -2.79 4.52 10.71
C ALA A 28 -3.01 4.21 9.22
N ILE A 29 -1.94 3.98 8.46
CA ILE A 29 -1.99 3.80 7.00
C ILE A 29 -1.94 2.34 6.60
N VAL A 30 -1.15 1.53 7.30
CA VAL A 30 -0.80 0.17 6.89
C VAL A 30 -1.69 -0.80 7.65
N PRO A 31 -2.58 -1.53 6.95
CA PRO A 31 -3.41 -2.54 7.57
C PRO A 31 -2.57 -3.66 8.21
N ASP A 32 -3.12 -4.27 9.26
CA ASP A 32 -2.44 -5.35 9.93
C ASP A 32 -2.45 -6.64 9.09
N ARG A 33 -1.38 -7.42 9.18
CA ARG A 33 -1.37 -8.77 8.62
C ARG A 33 -2.45 -9.60 9.33
N GLY A 34 -3.24 -10.32 8.53
CA GLY A 34 -4.34 -11.14 9.02
C GLY A 34 -5.62 -10.35 9.29
N GLU A 35 -5.63 -9.03 9.09
CA GLU A 35 -6.85 -8.23 9.16
C GLU A 35 -7.91 -8.79 8.21
N THR A 36 -9.13 -8.95 8.73
CA THR A 36 -10.24 -9.47 7.93
C THR A 36 -10.76 -8.37 7.01
N THR A 37 -10.89 -8.71 5.72
CA THR A 37 -11.38 -7.78 4.71
C THR A 37 -12.88 -7.97 4.46
N ASP A 38 -13.53 -6.98 3.85
CA ASP A 38 -14.94 -7.07 3.43
C ASP A 38 -15.20 -8.24 2.47
N TYR A 39 -14.17 -8.69 1.75
CA TYR A 39 -14.25 -9.82 0.82
C TYR A 39 -13.88 -11.17 1.46
N ARG A 40 -13.73 -11.20 2.79
CA ARG A 40 -13.51 -12.40 3.64
C ARG A 40 -12.22 -13.17 3.35
N ILE A 41 -11.22 -12.49 2.80
CA ILE A 41 -9.87 -13.03 2.63
C ILE A 41 -8.94 -12.17 3.49
N PRO A 42 -8.28 -12.73 4.51
CA PRO A 42 -7.38 -11.95 5.37
C PRO A 42 -6.22 -11.32 4.59
N LEU A 43 -5.72 -10.16 5.02
CA LEU A 43 -4.54 -9.56 4.39
C LEU A 43 -3.29 -10.40 4.64
N SER A 44 -2.71 -10.94 3.57
CA SER A 44 -1.53 -11.80 3.63
C SER A 44 -0.81 -11.86 2.29
N PHE A 45 0.53 -11.81 2.33
CA PHE A 45 1.36 -12.02 1.14
C PHE A 45 1.17 -13.41 0.52
N ARG A 46 0.64 -14.38 1.28
CA ARG A 46 0.34 -15.73 0.75
C ARG A 46 -0.80 -15.71 -0.26
N ASN A 47 -1.66 -14.69 -0.22
CA ASN A 47 -2.77 -14.55 -1.17
C ASN A 47 -2.33 -13.97 -2.50
N THR A 48 -1.12 -13.40 -2.60
CA THR A 48 -0.66 -12.77 -3.85
C THR A 48 -0.68 -13.75 -5.01
N GLN A 49 -0.24 -15.01 -4.80
CA GLN A 49 -0.28 -16.01 -5.86
C GLN A 49 -1.71 -16.23 -6.37
N GLN A 50 -2.66 -16.40 -5.45
CA GLN A 50 -4.07 -16.59 -5.83
C GLN A 50 -4.63 -15.39 -6.61
N PHE A 51 -4.24 -14.17 -6.23
CA PHE A 51 -4.67 -12.98 -6.95
C PHE A 51 -4.04 -12.93 -8.35
N ILE A 52 -2.77 -13.29 -8.50
CA ILE A 52 -2.13 -13.43 -9.82
C ILE A 52 -2.81 -14.53 -10.65
N ASP A 53 -3.19 -15.64 -10.04
CA ASP A 53 -3.89 -16.72 -10.72
C ASP A 53 -5.26 -16.26 -11.23
N TRP A 54 -6.00 -15.46 -10.45
CA TRP A 54 -7.24 -14.85 -10.91
C TRP A 54 -7.05 -13.86 -12.05
N TYR A 55 -5.96 -13.09 -12.06
CA TYR A 55 -5.64 -12.24 -13.19
C TYR A 55 -5.50 -13.05 -14.49
N ASN A 56 -4.91 -14.25 -14.42
CA ASN A 56 -4.72 -15.12 -15.58
C ASN A 56 -5.97 -15.92 -15.97
N ALA A 57 -6.88 -16.19 -15.03
CA ALA A 57 -7.99 -17.12 -15.22
C ALA A 57 -9.36 -16.45 -15.38
N ILE A 58 -9.52 -15.20 -14.95
CA ILE A 58 -10.81 -14.49 -14.98
C ILE A 58 -10.88 -13.57 -16.20
N ASP A 59 -11.72 -13.94 -17.14
CA ASP A 59 -12.11 -13.07 -18.25
C ASP A 59 -13.27 -12.16 -17.84
N LEU A 60 -13.01 -10.85 -17.80
CA LEU A 60 -14.05 -9.85 -17.58
C LEU A 60 -14.75 -9.50 -18.89
N SER A 61 -16.07 -9.46 -18.86
CA SER A 61 -16.86 -8.86 -19.95
C SER A 61 -16.58 -7.36 -20.08
N THR A 62 -16.95 -6.75 -21.22
CA THR A 62 -16.77 -5.31 -21.45
C THR A 62 -17.35 -4.43 -20.33
N ALA A 63 -18.53 -4.79 -19.82
CA ALA A 63 -19.16 -4.06 -18.71
C ALA A 63 -18.35 -4.19 -17.41
N GLN A 64 -17.81 -5.38 -17.14
CA GLN A 64 -16.98 -5.64 -15.96
C GLN A 64 -15.60 -4.98 -16.06
N VAL A 65 -15.01 -4.90 -17.27
CA VAL A 65 -13.80 -4.11 -17.52
C VAL A 65 -14.07 -2.65 -17.15
N LYS A 66 -15.20 -2.06 -17.57
CA LYS A 66 -15.55 -0.68 -17.21
C LYS A 66 -15.61 -0.47 -15.70
N VAL A 67 -16.20 -1.41 -14.95
CA VAL A 67 -16.22 -1.36 -13.47
C VAL A 67 -14.80 -1.38 -12.90
N ARG A 68 -13.91 -2.22 -13.44
CA ARG A 68 -12.51 -2.25 -13.02
C ARG A 68 -11.79 -0.93 -13.33
N GLU A 69 -11.95 -0.41 -14.54
CA GLU A 69 -11.34 0.85 -14.94
C GLU A 69 -11.81 2.01 -14.04
N ASP A 70 -13.10 2.09 -13.76
CA ASP A 70 -13.67 3.12 -12.88
C ASP A 70 -13.14 3.01 -11.44
N ALA A 71 -12.97 1.79 -10.95
CA ALA A 71 -12.43 1.54 -9.62
C ALA A 71 -10.94 1.85 -9.49
N LEU A 72 -10.15 1.56 -10.53
CA LEU A 72 -8.69 1.59 -10.46
C LEU A 72 -8.07 2.88 -11.01
N SER A 73 -8.79 3.64 -11.84
CA SER A 73 -8.30 4.91 -12.38
C SER A 73 -8.03 6.00 -11.33
N PRO A 74 -8.78 6.09 -10.21
CA PRO A 74 -8.47 7.02 -9.13
C PRO A 74 -7.28 6.61 -8.26
N LEU A 75 -6.82 5.38 -8.37
CA LEU A 75 -5.70 4.85 -7.59
C LEU A 75 -4.41 4.99 -8.39
N VAL A 76 -3.33 5.45 -7.77
CA VAL A 76 -2.00 5.41 -8.40
C VAL A 76 -1.45 4.00 -8.40
N ALA A 77 -0.58 3.66 -9.36
CA ALA A 77 0.26 2.48 -9.27
C ALA A 77 1.47 2.80 -8.36
N PRO A 78 1.57 2.26 -7.13
CA PRO A 78 2.60 2.70 -6.17
C PRO A 78 4.03 2.29 -6.56
N CYS A 79 4.21 1.50 -7.63
CA CYS A 79 5.52 1.21 -8.21
C CYS A 79 5.97 2.25 -9.25
N CYS A 80 5.07 3.10 -9.75
CA CYS A 80 5.29 4.21 -10.67
C CYS A 80 4.04 5.11 -10.66
N ASP A 81 4.01 6.12 -9.79
CA ASP A 81 2.80 6.88 -9.46
C ASP A 81 2.38 7.93 -10.50
N GLU A 82 3.16 8.04 -11.58
CA GLU A 82 2.78 8.77 -12.80
C GLU A 82 1.58 8.14 -13.52
N PHE A 83 1.33 6.86 -13.29
CA PHE A 83 0.25 6.11 -13.94
C PHE A 83 -0.80 5.64 -12.93
N PRO A 84 -2.08 5.62 -13.32
CA PRO A 84 -3.10 5.01 -12.49
C PRO A 84 -2.94 3.50 -12.45
N MET A 85 -3.50 2.87 -11.44
CA MET A 85 -3.47 1.43 -11.23
C MET A 85 -4.24 0.69 -12.35
N SER A 86 -5.19 1.35 -13.01
CA SER A 86 -5.88 0.81 -14.18
C SER A 86 -4.96 0.59 -15.39
N THR A 87 -4.01 1.51 -15.63
CA THR A 87 -3.12 1.50 -16.80
C THR A 87 -1.64 1.46 -16.41
N CYS A 88 -1.33 0.84 -15.27
CA CYS A 88 0.04 0.71 -14.76
C CYS A 88 0.99 0.26 -15.88
N CYS A 89 2.11 0.98 -16.01
CA CYS A 89 3.06 0.84 -17.12
C CYS A 89 3.69 -0.56 -17.26
N CYS A 90 3.63 -1.40 -16.21
CA CYS A 90 4.23 -2.72 -16.17
C CYS A 90 3.23 -3.77 -15.67
N VAL A 91 3.22 -4.93 -16.33
CA VAL A 91 2.50 -6.13 -15.88
C VAL A 91 3.41 -6.90 -14.90
N CYS A 92 3.69 -6.31 -13.75
CA CYS A 92 4.47 -6.92 -12.67
C CYS A 92 3.55 -7.64 -11.67
N ASN A 93 4.10 -8.38 -10.71
CA ASN A 93 3.29 -9.11 -9.75
C ASN A 93 2.44 -8.20 -8.83
N LEU A 94 2.88 -6.95 -8.61
CA LEU A 94 2.05 -5.93 -7.98
C LEU A 94 0.77 -5.67 -8.79
N SER A 95 0.90 -5.31 -10.06
CA SER A 95 -0.26 -4.98 -10.90
C SER A 95 -1.13 -6.19 -11.17
N ARG A 96 -0.55 -7.37 -11.45
CA ARG A 96 -1.29 -8.63 -11.58
C ARG A 96 -2.10 -8.94 -10.33
N SER A 97 -1.54 -8.76 -9.13
CA SER A 97 -2.28 -9.03 -7.89
C SER A 97 -3.46 -8.06 -7.69
N ALA A 98 -3.28 -6.77 -7.96
CA ALA A 98 -4.36 -5.78 -7.88
C ALA A 98 -5.45 -6.05 -8.93
N TRP A 99 -5.05 -6.34 -10.17
CA TRP A 99 -5.96 -6.64 -11.27
C TRP A 99 -6.72 -7.94 -11.06
N GLY A 100 -6.07 -9.00 -10.61
CA GLY A 100 -6.75 -10.26 -10.35
C GLY A 100 -7.67 -10.23 -9.13
N LEU A 101 -7.29 -9.51 -8.06
CA LEU A 101 -8.21 -9.23 -6.95
C LEU A 101 -9.45 -8.49 -7.47
N SER A 102 -9.27 -7.41 -8.25
CA SER A 102 -10.40 -6.68 -8.82
C SER A 102 -11.29 -7.55 -9.69
N ALA A 103 -10.70 -8.42 -10.52
CA ALA A 103 -11.43 -9.34 -11.39
C ALA A 103 -12.32 -10.31 -10.60
N TYR A 104 -11.77 -10.91 -9.53
CA TYR A 104 -12.52 -11.76 -8.61
C TYR A 104 -13.67 -11.02 -7.91
N LEU A 105 -13.42 -9.82 -7.39
CA LEU A 105 -14.44 -9.04 -6.71
C LEU A 105 -15.59 -8.66 -7.65
N ILE A 106 -15.29 -8.33 -8.90
CA ILE A 106 -16.29 -7.96 -9.89
C ILE A 106 -17.09 -9.19 -10.34
N GLN A 107 -16.41 -10.24 -10.80
CA GLN A 107 -17.08 -11.37 -11.45
C GLN A 107 -17.71 -12.33 -10.43
N VAL A 108 -17.01 -12.62 -9.33
CA VAL A 108 -17.44 -13.65 -8.35
C VAL A 108 -18.24 -13.03 -7.21
N LYS A 109 -17.90 -11.81 -6.78
CA LYS A 109 -18.61 -11.14 -5.67
C LYS A 109 -19.64 -10.11 -6.12
N GLY A 110 -19.67 -9.74 -7.40
CA GLY A 110 -20.60 -8.73 -7.93
C GLY A 110 -20.37 -7.34 -7.33
N TYR A 111 -19.13 -6.99 -6.99
CA TYR A 111 -18.82 -5.70 -6.39
C TYR A 111 -18.97 -4.56 -7.41
N THR A 112 -19.43 -3.41 -6.92
CA THR A 112 -19.43 -2.13 -7.63
C THR A 112 -18.04 -1.51 -7.63
N ALA A 113 -17.83 -0.49 -8.49
CA ALA A 113 -16.55 0.20 -8.60
C ALA A 113 -16.03 0.71 -7.25
N ASP A 114 -16.87 1.37 -6.44
CA ASP A 114 -16.50 1.88 -5.11
C ASP A 114 -16.00 0.79 -4.16
N ARG A 115 -16.64 -0.39 -4.17
CA ARG A 115 -16.23 -1.51 -3.30
C ARG A 115 -14.94 -2.15 -3.78
N VAL A 116 -14.74 -2.23 -5.11
CA VAL A 116 -13.48 -2.68 -5.70
C VAL A 116 -12.36 -1.71 -5.35
N GLN A 117 -12.58 -0.41 -5.52
CA GLN A 117 -11.59 0.64 -5.22
C GLN A 117 -11.12 0.56 -3.77
N LYS A 118 -12.05 0.47 -2.81
CA LYS A 118 -11.72 0.33 -1.38
C LYS A 118 -10.90 -0.93 -1.09
N ALA A 119 -11.30 -2.07 -1.64
CA ALA A 119 -10.60 -3.33 -1.41
C ALA A 119 -9.19 -3.35 -2.02
N VAL A 120 -9.04 -2.80 -3.24
CA VAL A 120 -7.74 -2.73 -3.91
C VAL A 120 -6.85 -1.70 -3.23
N LEU A 121 -7.38 -0.55 -2.78
CA LEU A 121 -6.60 0.41 -2.01
C LEU A 121 -6.07 -0.21 -0.70
N GLN A 122 -6.90 -0.94 0.04
CA GLN A 122 -6.47 -1.68 1.23
C GLN A 122 -5.34 -2.68 0.91
N TRP A 123 -5.47 -3.41 -0.21
CA TRP A 123 -4.42 -4.31 -0.67
C TRP A 123 -3.12 -3.58 -1.02
N LEU A 124 -3.18 -2.45 -1.73
CA LEU A 124 -2.01 -1.66 -2.09
C LEU A 124 -1.31 -1.08 -0.86
N HIS A 125 -2.07 -0.59 0.13
CA HIS A 125 -1.53 -0.15 1.41
C HIS A 125 -0.78 -1.28 2.13
N PHE A 126 -1.25 -2.52 1.99
CA PHE A 126 -0.60 -3.69 2.59
C PHE A 126 0.68 -4.13 1.83
N ILE A 127 0.68 -4.14 0.48
CA ILE A 127 1.83 -4.65 -0.29
C ILE A 127 2.90 -3.62 -0.63
N ARG A 128 2.54 -2.33 -0.63
CA ARG A 128 3.44 -1.19 -0.85
C ARG A 128 3.25 -0.09 0.19
N PRO A 129 3.37 -0.44 1.48
CA PRO A 129 3.09 0.51 2.56
C PRO A 129 4.06 1.70 2.58
N ASP A 130 5.30 1.47 2.11
CA ASP A 130 6.36 2.48 2.01
C ASP A 130 5.91 3.70 1.21
N TYR A 131 5.23 3.47 0.08
CA TYR A 131 4.76 4.51 -0.81
C TYR A 131 3.71 5.39 -0.11
N TYR A 132 2.68 4.77 0.47
CA TYR A 132 1.58 5.51 1.10
C TYR A 132 2.04 6.28 2.34
N VAL A 133 2.98 5.72 3.10
CA VAL A 133 3.59 6.46 4.22
C VAL A 133 4.47 7.61 3.71
N ALA A 134 5.24 7.40 2.64
CA ALA A 134 6.04 8.46 2.02
C ALA A 134 5.16 9.62 1.54
N ARG A 135 4.05 9.32 0.83
CA ARG A 135 3.07 10.31 0.38
C ARG A 135 2.49 11.11 1.55
N ALA A 136 2.06 10.42 2.61
CA ALA A 136 1.47 11.09 3.77
C ALA A 136 2.48 11.94 4.56
N LEU A 137 3.79 11.63 4.50
CA LEU A 137 4.85 12.47 5.05
C LEU A 137 5.12 13.69 4.15
N GLU A 138 5.18 13.48 2.84
CA GLU A 138 5.39 14.55 1.86
C GLU A 138 4.27 15.60 1.92
N GLU A 139 3.01 15.16 2.02
CA GLU A 139 1.83 16.04 2.20
C GLU A 139 1.91 16.89 3.48
N ARG A 140 2.72 16.47 4.46
CA ARG A 140 2.97 17.20 5.71
C ARG A 140 4.24 18.06 5.64
N GLY A 141 4.92 18.12 4.50
CA GLY A 141 6.16 18.87 4.30
C GLY A 141 7.39 18.23 4.97
N GLU A 142 7.34 16.93 5.25
CA GLU A 142 8.42 16.21 5.93
C GLU A 142 9.52 15.75 4.95
N TYR A 143 10.79 15.76 5.40
CA TYR A 143 11.92 15.29 4.59
C TYR A 143 12.03 13.76 4.60
N LEU A 144 11.57 13.11 3.52
CA LEU A 144 11.44 11.65 3.41
C LEU A 144 12.70 10.85 3.75
N PRO A 145 13.93 11.24 3.30
CA PRO A 145 15.13 10.48 3.59
C PRO A 145 15.43 10.32 5.08
N ARG A 146 14.96 11.23 5.94
CA ARG A 146 15.03 11.10 7.40
C ARG A 146 14.33 9.85 7.93
N TYR A 147 13.33 9.36 7.20
CA TYR A 147 12.46 8.27 7.60
C TYR A 147 12.74 6.98 6.82
N GLY A 148 13.68 7.01 5.86
CA GLY A 148 14.05 5.86 5.04
C GLY A 148 12.98 5.41 4.04
N VAL A 149 11.91 6.19 3.86
CA VAL A 149 10.85 5.95 2.87
C VAL A 149 11.09 6.78 1.61
N SER A 150 10.47 6.40 0.51
CA SER A 150 10.56 7.11 -0.76
C SER A 150 9.27 6.95 -1.56
N THR A 151 8.91 7.99 -2.30
CA THR A 151 7.89 7.96 -3.35
C THR A 151 8.49 7.50 -4.70
N GLU A 152 9.81 7.29 -4.76
CA GLU A 152 10.50 6.87 -5.98
C GLU A 152 9.94 5.54 -6.53
N SER A 153 9.78 5.54 -7.84
CA SER A 153 9.31 4.41 -8.63
C SER A 153 10.21 3.19 -8.46
N SER A 154 9.63 2.07 -8.01
CA SER A 154 10.30 0.76 -8.04
C SER A 154 10.64 0.33 -9.47
N CYS A 155 9.89 0.82 -10.46
CA CYS A 155 10.13 0.57 -11.87
C CYS A 155 11.42 1.26 -12.36
N PHE A 156 11.60 2.54 -12.03
CA PHE A 156 12.77 3.32 -12.47
C PHE A 156 14.02 3.11 -11.62
N THR A 157 13.91 2.38 -10.50
CA THR A 157 15.02 2.08 -9.58
C THR A 157 15.48 0.61 -9.63
N GLU A 158 15.07 -0.14 -10.66
CA GLU A 158 15.44 -1.54 -10.89
C GLU A 158 15.05 -2.48 -9.72
N ARG A 159 13.91 -2.20 -9.08
CA ARG A 159 13.42 -2.99 -7.94
C ARG A 159 12.29 -3.95 -8.31
N CYS A 160 11.86 -4.03 -9.55
CA CYS A 160 10.77 -4.91 -9.96
C CYS A 160 10.98 -6.38 -9.55
N GLU A 161 12.21 -6.88 -9.68
CA GLU A 161 12.62 -8.25 -9.31
C GLU A 161 12.99 -8.43 -7.84
N ARG A 162 12.46 -7.57 -6.95
CA ARG A 162 12.56 -7.76 -5.50
C ARG A 162 11.23 -8.25 -4.94
N PRO A 163 11.23 -8.94 -3.78
CA PRO A 163 10.00 -9.22 -3.03
C PRO A 163 9.20 -7.93 -2.78
N PHE A 164 7.93 -8.04 -2.40
CA PHE A 164 7.15 -6.87 -1.97
C PHE A 164 7.81 -6.11 -0.80
N TYR A 165 7.34 -4.89 -0.53
CA TYR A 165 7.94 -4.10 0.52
C TYR A 165 7.61 -4.64 1.91
N THR A 166 8.64 -4.65 2.77
CA THR A 166 8.51 -4.89 4.21
C THR A 166 9.33 -3.88 4.99
N LYS A 167 8.88 -3.62 6.22
CA LYS A 167 9.67 -2.90 7.23
C LYS A 167 10.68 -3.86 7.85
N THR A 168 11.93 -3.44 7.93
CA THR A 168 12.95 -4.06 8.80
C THR A 168 13.30 -3.08 9.91
N GLU A 169 14.08 -3.51 10.90
CA GLU A 169 14.56 -2.65 11.99
C GLU A 169 15.29 -1.39 11.47
N PHE A 170 16.00 -1.50 10.34
CA PHE A 170 16.91 -0.46 9.87
C PHE A 170 16.44 0.29 8.61
N ARG A 171 15.54 -0.30 7.81
CA ARG A 171 15.07 0.28 6.53
C ARG A 171 13.87 -0.45 5.94
N TYR A 172 13.24 0.17 4.95
CA TYR A 172 12.29 -0.52 4.07
C TYR A 172 13.04 -1.14 2.90
N ILE A 173 12.72 -2.39 2.60
CA ILE A 173 13.26 -3.11 1.45
C ILE A 173 12.11 -3.78 0.71
N GLY A 174 12.19 -3.74 -0.63
CA GLY A 174 11.26 -4.43 -1.49
C GLY A 174 11.20 -3.85 -2.90
N GLY A 175 10.15 -4.25 -3.60
CA GLY A 175 9.90 -4.00 -4.99
C GLY A 175 8.50 -4.47 -5.40
N CYS A 176 8.39 -4.95 -6.63
CA CYS A 176 7.10 -5.30 -7.25
C CYS A 176 6.72 -6.78 -7.10
N GLY A 177 7.50 -7.58 -6.37
CA GLY A 177 7.27 -9.01 -6.19
C GLY A 177 7.67 -9.87 -7.39
N GLY A 178 8.46 -9.34 -8.33
CA GLY A 178 8.89 -10.00 -9.58
C GLY A 178 8.13 -9.56 -10.82
N MET A 179 8.76 -9.68 -12.00
CA MET A 179 8.08 -9.47 -13.29
C MET A 179 7.48 -10.75 -13.87
N ASP A 180 8.13 -11.90 -13.68
CA ASP A 180 7.69 -13.16 -14.29
C ASP A 180 7.19 -14.16 -13.25
N LYS A 181 8.01 -14.45 -12.24
CA LYS A 181 7.67 -15.36 -11.15
C LYS A 181 7.45 -14.56 -9.87
N LEU A 182 6.48 -15.01 -9.06
CA LEU A 182 6.28 -14.43 -7.74
C LEU A 182 7.52 -14.70 -6.89
N ILE A 183 8.15 -13.63 -6.43
CA ILE A 183 9.22 -13.69 -5.44
C ILE A 183 8.55 -13.65 -4.07
N PRO A 184 8.53 -14.78 -3.34
CA PRO A 184 7.80 -14.86 -2.08
C PRO A 184 8.43 -13.94 -1.05
N MET A 185 7.58 -13.29 -0.26
CA MET A 185 8.02 -12.66 0.97
C MET A 185 8.49 -13.77 1.91
N ARG A 186 9.72 -13.65 2.43
CA ARG A 186 10.11 -14.44 3.60
C ARG A 186 9.27 -13.93 4.74
N ASP A 187 8.43 -14.79 5.32
CA ASP A 187 7.74 -14.46 6.56
C ASP A 187 8.83 -14.13 7.59
N ALA A 188 8.91 -12.86 8.00
CA ALA A 188 9.60 -12.52 9.23
C ALA A 188 8.79 -13.21 10.33
N GLY A 189 9.36 -14.28 10.88
CA GLY A 189 8.81 -14.99 12.04
C GLY A 189 8.85 -14.11 13.28
#